data_AF-A0A9E2V3R8-F1
#
_entry.id   AF-A0A9E2V3R8-F1
#
_cell.length_a   1.000
_cell.length_b   1.000
_cell.length_c   1.000
_cell.angle_alpha   90.00
_cell.angle_beta   90.00
_cell.angle_gamma   90.00
#
_symmetry.space_group_name_H-M   'P 1'
#
loop_
_entity.id
_entity.type
_entity.pdbx_description
1 polymer ?
#
loop_
_entity_poly.entity_id
_entity_poly.type
_entity_poly.pdbx_seq_one_letter_code
_entity_poly.pdbx_strand_id
1 'polypeptide(L)'
;SMLLVVAATWLLVRVREGDGPVHRRADRTTVRWAVVQGALTSMVLLLGVVTTGAGPHSGDEAVGYRFAVDPLTMARVHAGAVWAFVAVSVVLLLRVRRDGGAPRRWAATVLLVAAAQGGIGYVQVFTGLPVALVNLHMVGAALLTAAVTRFAATLRTRQVADAPQSDEQAAVTAP
;
A
#
# COMPACT_ATOMS: atom_id res chain seq x y z
N SER A 1 -9.93 10.91 0.27
CA SER A 1 -9.85 10.06 1.48
C SER A 1 -9.08 8.79 1.17
N MET A 2 -8.05 8.44 1.94
CA MET A 2 -7.25 7.22 1.71
C MET A 2 -8.02 5.94 2.05
N LEU A 3 -8.95 5.98 3.00
CA LEU A 3 -9.83 4.85 3.30
C LEU A 3 -10.71 4.48 2.10
N LEU A 4 -11.20 5.47 1.36
CA LEU A 4 -11.94 5.23 0.12
C LEU A 4 -11.06 4.59 -0.95
N VAL A 5 -9.77 4.96 -1.03
CA VAL A 5 -8.83 4.32 -1.95
C VAL A 5 -8.61 2.85 -1.59
N VAL A 6 -8.46 2.54 -0.30
CA VAL A 6 -8.38 1.15 0.18
C VAL A 6 -9.66 0.39 -0.18
N ALA A 7 -10.83 0.94 0.13
CA ALA A 7 -12.13 0.31 -0.14
C ALA A 7 -12.34 0.09 -1.65
N ALA A 8 -12.10 1.10 -2.48
CA ALA A 8 -12.24 1.00 -3.93
C ALA A 8 -11.26 -0.03 -4.53
N THR A 9 -10.01 -0.02 -4.09
CA THR A 9 -9.00 -1.01 -4.53
C THR A 9 -9.40 -2.42 -4.10
N TRP A 10 -9.91 -2.56 -2.87
CA TRP A 10 -10.39 -3.83 -2.37
C TRP A 10 -11.60 -4.34 -3.15
N LEU A 11 -12.59 -3.49 -3.42
CA LEU A 11 -13.75 -3.82 -4.24
C LEU A 11 -13.32 -4.24 -5.65
N LEU A 12 -12.39 -3.51 -6.28
CA LEU A 12 -11.85 -3.86 -7.58
C LEU A 12 -11.16 -5.24 -7.58
N VAL A 13 -10.44 -5.57 -6.51
CA VAL A 13 -9.87 -6.91 -6.31
C VAL A 13 -10.98 -7.95 -6.17
N ARG A 14 -11.98 -7.69 -5.30
CA ARG A 14 -13.07 -8.63 -4.99
C ARG A 14 -13.95 -8.93 -6.20
N VAL A 15 -14.29 -7.94 -7.01
CA VAL A 15 -15.08 -8.11 -8.26
C VAL A 15 -14.35 -9.00 -9.28
N ARG A 16 -13.01 -9.07 -9.20
CA ARG A 16 -12.17 -9.90 -10.08
C ARG A 16 -11.77 -11.24 -9.46
N GLU A 17 -12.11 -11.49 -8.20
CA GLU A 17 -11.86 -12.75 -7.49
C GLU A 17 -13.13 -13.60 -7.48
N GLY A 18 -12.98 -14.94 -7.52
CA GLY A 18 -14.11 -15.83 -7.28
C GLY A 18 -14.57 -15.85 -5.82
N ASP A 19 -15.72 -16.50 -5.58
CA ASP A 19 -16.32 -16.64 -4.24
C ASP A 19 -15.89 -17.90 -3.48
N GLY A 20 -15.02 -18.73 -4.07
CA GLY A 20 -14.49 -19.93 -3.44
C GLY A 20 -13.66 -19.68 -2.16
N PRO A 21 -13.20 -20.75 -1.49
CA PRO A 21 -12.45 -20.66 -0.25
C PRO A 21 -11.10 -19.94 -0.43
N VAL A 22 -10.66 -19.24 0.64
CA VAL A 22 -9.41 -18.48 0.65
C VAL A 22 -8.22 -19.42 0.81
N HIS A 23 -7.33 -19.41 -0.17
CA HIS A 23 -6.04 -20.09 -0.13
C HIS A 23 -4.91 -19.08 0.03
N ARG A 24 -4.01 -19.29 0.99
CA ARG A 24 -2.83 -18.43 1.16
C ARG A 24 -1.80 -18.77 0.11
N ARG A 25 -1.29 -17.75 -0.58
CA ARG A 25 -0.16 -17.86 -1.52
C ARG A 25 1.19 -17.55 -0.88
N ALA A 26 1.20 -17.14 0.38
CA ALA A 26 2.40 -16.75 1.11
C ALA A 26 2.43 -17.40 2.50
N ASP A 27 3.62 -17.65 3.00
CA ASP A 27 3.81 -18.23 4.33
C ASP A 27 3.36 -17.26 5.45
N ARG A 28 3.19 -17.79 6.66
CA ARG A 28 2.71 -17.01 7.82
C ARG A 28 3.61 -15.80 8.13
N THR A 29 4.91 -15.91 7.93
CA THR A 29 5.89 -14.85 8.18
C THR A 29 5.71 -13.72 7.17
N THR A 30 5.58 -14.03 5.88
CA THR A 30 5.30 -13.02 4.85
C THR A 30 3.99 -12.28 5.12
N VAL A 31 2.94 -13.00 5.55
CA VAL A 31 1.67 -12.35 5.93
C VAL A 31 1.84 -11.42 7.14
N ARG A 32 2.60 -11.81 8.16
CA ARG A 32 2.90 -10.94 9.32
C ARG A 32 3.63 -9.66 8.89
N TRP A 33 4.63 -9.78 8.03
CA TRP A 33 5.32 -8.60 7.48
C TRP A 33 4.39 -7.69 6.67
N ALA A 34 3.44 -8.26 5.93
CA ALA A 34 2.45 -7.47 5.20
C ALA A 34 1.49 -6.72 6.14
N VAL A 35 1.14 -7.30 7.29
CA VAL A 35 0.38 -6.60 8.35
C VAL A 35 1.19 -5.44 8.93
N VAL A 36 2.48 -5.66 9.22
CA VAL A 36 3.40 -4.60 9.66
C VAL A 36 3.49 -3.48 8.62
N GLN A 37 3.60 -3.83 7.34
CA GLN A 37 3.60 -2.86 6.24
C GLN A 37 2.30 -2.04 6.20
N GLY A 38 1.15 -2.70 6.39
CA GLY A 38 -0.14 -2.01 6.49
C GLY A 38 -0.19 -1.02 7.66
N ALA A 39 0.28 -1.43 8.84
CA ALA A 39 0.35 -0.55 10.01
C ALA A 39 1.29 0.65 9.78
N LEU A 40 2.46 0.42 9.17
CA LEU A 40 3.39 1.49 8.80
C LEU A 40 2.81 2.41 7.73
N THR A 41 2.02 1.89 6.79
CA THR A 41 1.31 2.72 5.79
C THR A 41 0.36 3.68 6.49
N SER A 42 -0.46 3.17 7.43
CA SER A 42 -1.36 4.02 8.23
C SER A 42 -0.59 5.08 9.02
N MET A 43 0.53 4.70 9.66
CA MET A 43 1.39 5.63 10.40
C MET A 43 1.96 6.73 9.48
N VAL A 44 2.51 6.36 8.31
CA VAL A 44 3.04 7.30 7.31
C VAL A 44 1.96 8.28 6.86
N LEU A 45 0.75 7.80 6.55
CA LEU A 45 -0.36 8.66 6.14
C LEU A 45 -0.79 9.62 7.25
N LEU A 46 -0.91 9.16 8.49
CA LEU A 46 -1.26 10.00 9.64
C LEU A 46 -0.19 11.07 9.89
N LEU A 47 1.08 10.69 9.91
CA LEU A 47 2.18 11.65 10.07
C LEU A 47 2.23 12.64 8.90
N GLY A 48 1.92 12.20 7.67
CA GLY A 48 1.85 13.08 6.50
C GLY A 48 0.75 14.13 6.61
N VAL A 49 -0.40 13.80 7.20
CA VAL A 49 -1.46 14.76 7.53
C VAL A 49 -0.95 15.80 8.53
N VAL A 50 -0.23 15.37 9.57
CA VAL A 50 0.36 16.30 10.55
C VAL A 50 1.43 17.18 9.90
N THR A 51 2.34 16.62 9.10
CA THR A 51 3.37 17.37 8.36
C THR A 51 2.75 18.42 7.43
N THR A 52 1.70 18.06 6.70
CA THR A 52 0.99 19.00 5.80
C THR A 52 0.29 20.08 6.61
N GLY A 53 -0.34 19.72 7.74
CA GLY A 53 -1.00 20.67 8.62
C GLY A 53 -0.06 21.61 9.38
N ALA A 54 1.21 21.25 9.55
CA ALA A 54 2.23 22.14 10.12
C ALA A 54 2.77 23.15 9.10
N GLY A 55 2.74 22.81 7.80
CA GLY A 55 3.25 23.67 6.72
C GLY A 55 2.24 24.72 6.23
N PRO A 56 2.69 25.67 5.38
CA PRO A 56 1.88 26.79 4.87
C PRO A 56 0.67 26.36 4.03
N HIS A 57 0.62 25.11 3.59
CA HIS A 57 -0.48 24.53 2.81
C HIS A 57 -1.43 23.72 3.69
N SER A 58 -1.62 24.15 4.93
CA SER A 58 -2.44 23.45 5.90
C SER A 58 -3.92 23.46 5.54
N GLY A 59 -4.38 24.42 4.72
CA GLY A 59 -5.77 24.62 4.33
C GLY A 59 -6.56 25.50 5.31
N ASP A 60 -5.87 26.31 6.11
CA ASP A 60 -6.42 27.43 6.88
C ASP A 60 -6.00 28.73 6.21
N GLU A 61 -6.96 29.61 5.94
CA GLU A 61 -6.76 30.88 5.23
C GLU A 61 -6.34 32.03 6.18
N ALA A 62 -6.62 31.90 7.47
CA ALA A 62 -6.32 32.90 8.48
C ALA A 62 -4.96 32.66 9.16
N VAL A 63 -4.61 31.39 9.39
CA VAL A 63 -3.33 30.98 9.97
C VAL A 63 -2.67 29.97 9.04
N GLY A 64 -1.42 30.23 8.64
CA GLY A 64 -0.72 29.37 7.67
C GLY A 64 -0.54 27.91 8.10
N TYR A 65 -0.80 27.55 9.35
CA TYR A 65 -0.71 26.19 9.89
C TYR A 65 -1.95 25.81 10.71
N ARG A 66 -2.31 24.52 10.72
CA ARG A 66 -3.34 23.92 11.57
C ARG A 66 -2.77 23.30 12.85
N PHE A 67 -1.52 22.85 12.81
CA PHE A 67 -0.84 22.24 13.96
C PHE A 67 0.38 23.06 14.35
N ALA A 68 0.41 23.53 15.60
CA ALA A 68 1.51 24.34 16.15
C ALA A 68 2.75 23.49 16.48
N VAL A 69 3.35 22.89 15.46
CA VAL A 69 4.58 22.09 15.55
C VAL A 69 5.58 22.56 14.49
N ASP A 70 6.87 22.43 14.76
CA ASP A 70 7.91 22.81 13.79
C ASP A 70 7.80 21.95 12.51
N PRO A 71 7.60 22.56 11.32
CA PRO A 71 7.39 21.83 10.08
C PRO A 71 8.56 20.92 9.71
N LEU A 72 9.80 21.38 9.95
CA LEU A 72 11.00 20.62 9.61
C LEU A 72 11.16 19.39 10.51
N THR A 73 10.93 19.55 11.81
CA THR A 73 10.92 18.44 12.77
C THR A 73 9.86 17.42 12.39
N MET A 74 8.64 17.87 12.07
CA MET A 74 7.57 16.96 11.66
C MET A 74 7.89 16.25 10.33
N ALA A 75 8.52 16.93 9.37
CA ALA A 75 8.99 16.33 8.12
C ALA A 75 10.04 15.22 8.38
N ARG A 76 10.96 15.43 9.32
CA ARG A 76 11.96 14.42 9.72
C ARG A 76 11.33 13.21 10.39
N VAL A 77 10.36 13.43 11.30
CA VAL A 77 9.61 12.33 11.95
C VAL A 77 8.84 11.51 10.91
N HIS A 78 8.14 12.18 10.00
CA HIS A 78 7.45 11.52 8.88
C HIS A 78 8.43 10.72 8.00
N ALA A 79 9.57 11.32 7.62
CA ALA A 79 10.60 10.63 6.84
C ALA A 79 11.15 9.38 7.56
N GLY A 80 11.30 9.42 8.89
CA GLY A 80 11.67 8.24 9.69
C GLY A 80 10.69 7.07 9.53
N ALA A 81 9.38 7.35 9.57
CA ALA A 81 8.35 6.34 9.32
C ALA A 81 8.39 5.82 7.87
N VAL A 82 8.66 6.69 6.89
CA VAL A 82 8.84 6.30 5.47
C VAL A 82 10.03 5.36 5.31
N TRP A 83 11.18 5.66 5.95
CA TRP A 83 12.35 4.77 5.90
C TRP A 83 12.08 3.40 6.52
N ALA A 84 11.35 3.35 7.65
CA ALA A 84 10.91 2.09 8.24
C ALA A 84 9.98 1.31 7.29
N PHE A 85 9.03 2.00 6.64
CA PHE A 85 8.15 1.42 5.63
C PHE A 85 8.93 0.86 4.43
N VAL A 86 9.94 1.58 3.93
CA VAL A 86 10.80 1.14 2.83
C VAL A 86 11.57 -0.11 3.23
N ALA A 87 12.18 -0.15 4.42
CA ALA A 87 12.90 -1.31 4.92
C ALA A 87 12.01 -2.57 4.95
N VAL A 88 10.78 -2.45 5.48
CA VAL A 88 9.80 -3.55 5.48
C VAL A 88 9.41 -3.97 4.06
N SER A 89 9.23 -3.00 3.15
CA SER A 89 8.88 -3.27 1.76
C SER A 89 10.02 -4.02 1.02
N VAL A 90 11.29 -3.73 1.33
CA VAL A 90 12.44 -4.49 0.84
C VAL A 90 12.42 -5.92 1.36
N VAL A 91 12.18 -6.12 2.66
CA VAL A 91 12.05 -7.47 3.25
C VAL A 91 10.97 -8.27 2.52
N LEU A 92 9.79 -7.69 2.30
CA LEU A 92 8.68 -8.33 1.61
C LEU A 92 9.01 -8.68 0.15
N LEU A 93 9.66 -7.77 -0.58
CA LEU A 93 10.11 -8.06 -1.94
C LEU A 93 11.07 -9.26 -1.97
N LEU A 94 12.02 -9.32 -1.04
CA LEU A 94 12.96 -10.44 -0.95
C LEU A 94 12.26 -11.76 -0.59
N ARG A 95 11.30 -11.74 0.33
CA ARG A 95 10.52 -12.93 0.69
C ARG A 95 9.67 -13.45 -0.47
N VAL A 96 8.90 -12.57 -1.12
CA VAL A 96 8.09 -12.92 -2.30
C VAL A 96 8.97 -13.42 -3.45
N ARG A 97 10.21 -12.91 -3.57
CA ARG A 97 11.18 -13.44 -4.53
C ARG A 97 11.59 -14.88 -4.21
N ARG A 98 11.83 -15.22 -2.94
CA ARG A 98 12.27 -16.56 -2.55
C ARG A 98 11.14 -17.59 -2.61
N ASP A 99 9.95 -17.24 -2.13
CA ASP A 99 8.87 -18.22 -1.90
C ASP A 99 8.06 -18.52 -3.17
N GLY A 100 8.12 -17.68 -4.20
CA GLY A 100 7.50 -17.91 -5.52
C GLY A 100 5.97 -17.87 -5.57
N GLY A 101 5.27 -17.92 -4.43
CA GLY A 101 3.82 -18.04 -4.39
C GLY A 101 3.04 -16.78 -4.74
N ALA A 102 3.58 -15.58 -4.45
CA ALA A 102 2.92 -14.29 -4.71
C ALA A 102 3.56 -13.51 -5.89
N PRO A 103 2.80 -12.66 -6.62
CA PRO A 103 3.34 -11.89 -7.74
C PRO A 103 4.35 -10.82 -7.30
N ARG A 104 5.63 -11.03 -7.64
CA ARG A 104 6.75 -10.11 -7.36
C ARG A 104 6.50 -8.67 -7.84
N ARG A 105 5.75 -8.51 -8.94
CA ARG A 105 5.47 -7.20 -9.56
C ARG A 105 4.90 -6.19 -8.57
N TRP A 106 3.95 -6.59 -7.72
CA TRP A 106 3.27 -5.65 -6.82
C TRP A 106 4.15 -5.23 -5.64
N ALA A 107 4.99 -6.14 -5.11
CA ALA A 107 5.99 -5.77 -4.12
C ALA A 107 7.01 -4.76 -4.69
N ALA A 108 7.43 -4.96 -5.95
CA ALA A 108 8.31 -4.03 -6.64
C ALA A 108 7.64 -2.68 -6.93
N THR A 109 6.36 -2.68 -7.34
CA THR A 109 5.58 -1.45 -7.54
C THR A 109 5.50 -0.62 -6.26
N VAL A 110 5.25 -1.24 -5.10
CA VAL A 110 5.22 -0.51 -3.83
C VAL A 110 6.55 0.19 -3.56
N LEU A 111 7.68 -0.49 -3.75
CA LEU A 111 9.00 0.11 -3.56
C LEU A 111 9.29 1.23 -4.56
N LEU A 112 8.93 1.05 -5.83
CA LEU A 112 9.14 2.06 -6.87
C LEU A 112 8.35 3.34 -6.55
N VAL A 113 7.07 3.20 -6.19
CA VAL A 113 6.22 4.33 -5.82
C VAL A 113 6.75 4.99 -4.54
N ALA A 114 7.15 4.21 -3.54
CA ALA A 114 7.71 4.74 -2.30
C ALA A 114 9.01 5.53 -2.53
N ALA A 115 9.90 5.03 -3.40
CA ALA A 115 11.14 5.72 -3.75
C ALA A 115 10.85 7.05 -4.48
N ALA A 116 9.91 7.06 -5.43
CA ALA A 116 9.48 8.27 -6.12
C ALA A 116 8.86 9.29 -5.14
N GLN A 117 8.02 8.82 -4.20
CA GLN A 117 7.44 9.65 -3.15
C GLN A 117 8.49 10.23 -2.21
N GLY A 118 9.48 9.42 -1.79
CA GLY A 118 10.62 9.89 -1.02
C GLY A 118 11.36 11.01 -1.75
N GLY A 119 11.68 10.82 -3.03
CA GLY A 119 12.30 11.84 -3.88
C GLY A 119 11.49 13.14 -3.90
N ILE A 120 10.18 13.07 -4.18
CA ILE A 120 9.30 14.24 -4.18
C ILE A 120 9.29 14.93 -2.80
N GLY A 121 9.19 14.16 -1.71
CA GLY A 121 9.16 14.70 -0.35
C GLY A 121 10.44 15.45 0.03
N TYR A 122 11.61 14.91 -0.32
CA TYR A 122 12.88 15.62 -0.12
C TYR A 122 12.95 16.90 -0.96
N VAL A 123 12.57 16.85 -2.24
CA VAL A 123 12.54 18.05 -3.09
C VAL A 123 11.61 19.11 -2.51
N GLN A 124 10.43 18.73 -1.99
CA GLN A 124 9.53 19.68 -1.33
C GLN A 124 10.19 20.40 -0.16
N VAL A 125 10.91 19.69 0.72
CA VAL A 125 11.61 20.32 1.85
C VAL A 125 12.68 21.31 1.36
N PHE A 126 13.46 20.95 0.33
CA PHE A 126 14.53 21.81 -0.18
C PHE A 126 14.06 22.99 -1.05
N THR A 127 12.86 22.91 -1.64
CA THR A 127 12.33 23.92 -2.55
C THR A 127 11.23 24.80 -1.94
N GLY A 128 10.99 24.67 -0.62
CA GLY A 128 9.99 25.50 0.07
C GLY A 128 8.55 25.07 -0.17
N LEU A 129 8.33 23.77 -0.36
CA LEU A 129 7.00 23.13 -0.46
C LEU A 129 6.15 23.64 -1.64
N PRO A 130 6.65 23.69 -2.89
CA PRO A 130 5.87 24.21 -4.01
C PRO A 130 4.56 23.42 -4.19
N VAL A 131 3.44 24.14 -4.31
CA VAL A 131 2.09 23.56 -4.29
C VAL A 131 1.88 22.44 -5.32
N ALA A 132 2.50 22.55 -6.49
CA ALA A 132 2.43 21.52 -7.53
C ALA A 132 3.04 20.18 -7.05
N LEU A 133 4.17 20.22 -6.33
CA LEU A 133 4.79 19.02 -5.76
C LEU A 133 3.98 18.48 -4.58
N VAL A 134 3.37 19.36 -3.77
CA VAL A 134 2.43 18.93 -2.71
C VAL A 134 1.29 18.12 -3.30
N ASN A 135 0.64 18.65 -4.34
CA ASN A 135 -0.46 17.95 -5.03
C ASN A 135 0.00 16.62 -5.63
N LEU A 136 1.16 16.60 -6.29
CA LEU A 136 1.74 15.37 -6.85
C LEU A 136 2.05 14.34 -5.76
N HIS A 137 2.56 14.79 -4.60
CA HIS A 137 2.81 13.93 -3.45
C HIS A 137 1.50 13.35 -2.90
N MET A 138 0.44 14.14 -2.79
CA MET A 138 -0.87 13.65 -2.33
C MET A 138 -1.49 12.60 -3.28
N VAL A 139 -1.38 12.82 -4.59
CA VAL A 139 -1.79 11.82 -5.59
C VAL A 139 -0.95 10.55 -5.47
N GLY A 140 0.37 10.70 -5.31
CA GLY A 140 1.27 9.58 -5.12
C GLY A 140 1.01 8.80 -3.83
N ALA A 141 0.60 9.45 -2.75
CA ALA A 141 0.16 8.79 -1.51
C ALA A 141 -1.09 7.92 -1.73
N ALA A 142 -2.04 8.37 -2.57
CA ALA A 142 -3.18 7.54 -2.98
C ALA A 142 -2.73 6.33 -3.80
N LEU A 143 -1.82 6.52 -4.76
CA LEU A 143 -1.28 5.43 -5.58
C LEU A 143 -0.50 4.42 -4.73
N LEU A 144 0.29 4.89 -3.75
CA LEU A 144 1.02 4.03 -2.81
C LEU A 144 0.04 3.21 -1.98
N THR A 145 -1.02 3.85 -1.45
CA THR A 145 -2.07 3.18 -0.69
C THR A 145 -2.73 2.07 -1.52
N ALA A 146 -3.11 2.36 -2.76
CA ALA A 146 -3.67 1.37 -3.69
C ALA A 146 -2.68 0.23 -3.98
N ALA A 147 -1.40 0.54 -4.20
CA ALA A 147 -0.36 -0.46 -4.45
C ALA A 147 -0.16 -1.39 -3.25
N VAL A 148 -0.14 -0.87 -2.02
CA VAL A 148 -0.04 -1.67 -0.79
C VAL A 148 -1.28 -2.55 -0.62
N THR A 149 -2.49 -2.00 -0.78
CA THR A 149 -3.73 -2.79 -0.73
C THR A 149 -3.73 -3.91 -1.78
N ARG A 150 -3.31 -3.60 -3.01
CA ARG A 150 -3.23 -4.56 -4.10
C ARG A 150 -2.20 -5.65 -3.83
N PHE A 151 -1.03 -5.28 -3.30
CA PHE A 151 0.00 -6.23 -2.90
C PHE A 151 -0.51 -7.19 -1.82
N ALA A 152 -1.11 -6.66 -0.75
CA ALA A 152 -1.68 -7.47 0.34
C ALA A 152 -2.72 -8.47 -0.16
N ALA A 153 -3.59 -8.04 -1.08
CA ALA A 153 -4.56 -8.92 -1.73
C ALA A 153 -3.90 -10.08 -2.50
N THR A 154 -2.72 -9.87 -3.10
CA THR A 154 -2.05 -10.91 -3.89
C THR A 154 -1.41 -12.02 -3.06
N LEU A 155 -1.34 -11.86 -1.72
CA LEU A 155 -0.86 -12.88 -0.80
C LEU A 155 -1.88 -14.02 -0.58
N ARG A 156 -3.08 -13.88 -1.14
CA ARG A 156 -4.15 -14.88 -1.10
C ARG A 156 -4.83 -15.01 -2.47
N THR A 157 -5.53 -16.10 -2.66
CA THR A 157 -6.43 -16.32 -3.80
C THR A 157 -7.74 -16.93 -3.33
N ARG A 158 -8.78 -16.74 -4.12
CA ARG A 158 -9.97 -17.58 -4.11
C ARG A 158 -10.12 -18.17 -5.51
N GLN A 159 -10.33 -19.48 -5.60
CA GLN A 159 -10.67 -20.08 -6.88
C GLN A 159 -12.11 -19.71 -7.23
N VAL A 160 -12.39 -19.61 -8.53
CA VAL A 160 -13.77 -19.70 -9.01
C VAL A 160 -14.25 -21.09 -8.56
N ALA A 161 -15.42 -21.19 -7.94
CA ALA A 161 -15.95 -22.50 -7.59
C ALA A 161 -15.94 -23.35 -8.87
N ASP A 162 -15.26 -24.50 -8.84
CA ASP A 162 -15.38 -25.43 -9.96
C ASP A 162 -16.88 -25.68 -10.15
N ALA A 163 -17.35 -25.48 -11.38
CA ALA A 163 -18.65 -26.03 -11.77
C ALA A 163 -18.62 -27.51 -11.37
N PRO A 164 -19.70 -28.06 -10.79
CA PRO A 164 -19.69 -29.42 -10.29
C PRO A 164 -19.09 -30.32 -11.37
N GLN A 165 -17.98 -30.96 -11.04
CA GLN A 165 -17.41 -31.99 -11.89
C GLN A 165 -18.53 -32.99 -12.09
N SER A 166 -19.18 -32.96 -13.26
CA SER A 166 -20.19 -33.92 -13.61
C SER A 166 -19.56 -35.30 -13.41
N ASP A 167 -20.33 -36.20 -12.78
CA ASP A 167 -20.03 -37.61 -12.52
C ASP A 167 -19.73 -38.44 -13.81
N GLU A 168 -19.21 -37.82 -14.87
CA GLU A 168 -18.96 -38.40 -16.18
C GLU A 168 -17.70 -39.30 -16.20
N GLN A 169 -16.88 -39.28 -15.15
CA GLN A 169 -15.81 -40.28 -14.96
C GLN A 169 -16.27 -41.55 -14.23
N ALA A 170 -17.44 -41.54 -13.56
CA ALA A 170 -18.00 -42.76 -12.97
C ALA A 170 -18.73 -43.63 -14.01
N ALA A 171 -19.18 -43.06 -15.14
CA ALA A 171 -19.91 -43.78 -16.19
C ALA A 171 -19.03 -44.48 -17.24
N VAL A 172 -17.74 -44.12 -17.35
CA VAL A 172 -16.81 -44.69 -18.36
C VAL A 172 -16.05 -45.93 -17.84
N THR A 173 -16.24 -46.30 -16.56
CA THR A 173 -15.54 -47.43 -15.92
C THR A 173 -16.46 -48.46 -15.25
N ALA A 174 -17.72 -48.56 -15.70
CA ALA A 174 -18.56 -49.71 -15.41
C ALA A 174 -18.44 -50.74 -16.56
N PRO A 175 -18.37 -52.05 -16.25
CA PRO A 175 -17.70 -53.09 -17.05
C PRO A 175 -18.35 -53.44 -18.39
#